data_AF-A0A9L0T988-F1
#
_entry.id   AF-A0A9L0T988-F1
#
_cell.length_a   1.000
_cell.length_b   1.000
_cell.length_c   1.000
_cell.angle_alpha   90.00
_cell.angle_beta   90.00
_cell.angle_gamma   90.00
#
_symmetry.space_group_name_H-M   'P 1'
#
loop_
_entity.id
_entity.type
_entity.pdbx_description
1 polymer ?
#
loop_
_entity_poly.entity_id
_entity_poly.type
_entity_poly.pdbx_seq_one_letter_code
_entity_poly.pdbx_strand_id
1 'polypeptide(L)' 'MSAFSEAALEKKLSELSNSQQSVQTLSLWLIHHRKHSRPIVTVWERELRKVKLMKVVRSTLEECYLFGKKDLFMKMMY' A
#
# COMPACT_ATOMS: atom_id res chain seq x y z
N MET A 1 -10.15 14.06 1.39
CA MET A 1 -10.19 14.42 -0.04
C MET A 1 -8.78 14.68 -0.53
N SER A 2 -8.03 13.63 -0.88
CA SER A 2 -6.78 13.78 -1.63
C SER A 2 -6.95 12.95 -2.89
N ALA A 3 -6.76 13.55 -4.06
CA ALA A 3 -6.83 12.81 -5.31
C ALA A 3 -5.75 11.72 -5.33
N PHE A 4 -6.07 10.58 -5.94
CA PHE A 4 -5.08 9.54 -6.22
C PHE A 4 -4.04 10.09 -7.20
N SER A 5 -2.76 10.00 -6.85
CA SER A 5 -1.65 10.22 -7.78
C SER A 5 -0.50 9.27 -7.45
N GLU A 6 0.26 8.87 -8.46
CA GLU A 6 1.43 8.00 -8.26
C GLU A 6 2.46 8.67 -7.35
N ALA A 7 2.71 9.96 -7.53
CA ALA A 7 3.61 10.75 -6.67
C ALA A 7 3.16 10.79 -5.20
N ALA A 8 1.84 10.85 -4.93
CA ALA A 8 1.33 10.79 -3.56
C ALA A 8 1.55 9.41 -2.92
N LEU A 9 1.45 8.34 -3.71
CA LEU A 9 1.74 6.99 -3.26
C LEU A 9 3.24 6.80 -3.00
N GLU A 10 4.11 7.26 -3.91
CA GLU A 10 5.57 7.22 -3.73
C GLU A 10 5.98 7.97 -2.47
N LYS A 11 5.44 9.18 -2.26
CA LYS A 11 5.70 9.95 -1.06
C LYS A 11 5.26 9.19 0.20
N LYS A 12 4.03 8.64 0.22
CA LYS A 12 3.53 7.85 1.34
C LYS A 12 4.34 6.57 1.60
N LEU A 13 4.86 5.93 0.56
CA LEU A 13 5.75 4.77 0.67
C LEU A 13 7.13 5.17 1.22
N SER A 14 7.65 6.33 0.83
CA SER A 14 8.90 6.87 1.37
C SER A 14 8.79 7.31 2.83
N GLU A 15 7.63 7.83 3.22
CA GLU A 15 7.30 8.25 4.59
C GLU A 15 6.81 7.08 5.46
N LEU A 16 6.67 5.88 4.87
CA LEU A 16 6.17 4.71 5.57
C LEU A 16 7.19 4.28 6.63
N SER A 17 6.76 4.32 7.89
CA SER A 17 7.54 3.88 9.03
C SER A 17 6.95 2.61 9.64
N ASN A 18 7.73 1.89 10.45
CA ASN A 18 7.27 0.73 11.23
C ASN A 18 6.28 1.10 12.36
N SER A 19 5.83 2.36 12.44
CA SER A 19 4.82 2.75 13.41
C SER A 19 3.43 2.33 12.95
N GLN A 20 2.61 1.82 13.86
CA GLN A 20 1.25 1.36 13.55
C GLN A 20 0.39 2.48 12.93
N GLN A 21 0.58 3.73 13.34
CA GLN A 21 -0.14 4.88 12.79
C GLN A 21 0.19 5.13 11.31
N SER A 22 1.46 4.95 10.91
CA SER A 22 1.89 5.11 9.52
C SER A 22 1.30 4.00 8.64
N VAL A 23 1.35 2.76 9.12
CA VAL A 23 0.76 1.58 8.45
C VAL A 23 -0.75 1.74 8.32
N GLN A 24 -1.48 2.09 9.38
CA GLN A 24 -2.93 2.31 9.34
C GLN A 24 -3.34 3.43 8.39
N THR A 25 -2.62 4.55 8.40
CA THR A 25 -2.91 5.70 7.53
C THR A 25 -2.78 5.31 6.06
N LEU A 26 -1.76 4.53 5.71
CA LEU A 26 -1.60 4.00 4.35
C LEU A 26 -2.70 3.00 4.00
N SER A 27 -2.96 2.03 4.87
CA SER A 27 -4.02 1.02 4.70
C SER A 27 -5.39 1.68 4.43
N LEU A 28 -5.78 2.69 5.22
CA LEU A 28 -7.03 3.40 5.04
C LEU A 28 -7.07 4.17 3.70
N TRP A 29 -5.95 4.78 3.31
CA TRP A 29 -5.83 5.48 2.04
C TRP A 29 -5.95 4.54 0.83
N LEU A 30 -5.37 3.34 0.91
CA LEU A 30 -5.50 2.29 -0.10
C LEU A 30 -6.95 1.79 -0.20
N ILE A 31 -7.63 1.60 0.93
CA ILE A 31 -9.05 1.20 0.96
C ILE A 31 -9.93 2.25 0.30
N HIS A 32 -9.67 3.53 0.56
CA HIS A 32 -10.40 4.64 -0.06
C HIS A 32 -10.17 4.68 -1.59
N HIS A 33 -8.94 4.46 -2.04
CA HIS A 33 -8.55 4.50 -3.45
C HIS A 33 -8.59 3.14 -4.16
N ARG A 34 -9.36 2.17 -3.64
CA ARG A 34 -9.45 0.80 -4.20
C ARG A 34 -9.80 0.73 -5.69
N LYS A 35 -10.45 1.75 -6.25
CA LYS A 35 -10.73 1.85 -7.71
C LYS A 35 -9.45 1.98 -8.56
N HIS A 36 -8.37 2.48 -7.97
CA HIS A 36 -7.05 2.63 -8.58
C HIS A 36 -6.07 1.55 -8.12
N SER A 37 -6.56 0.37 -7.72
CA SER A 37 -5.71 -0.72 -7.22
C SER A 37 -4.62 -1.15 -8.22
N ARG A 38 -4.92 -1.14 -9.52
CA ARG A 38 -3.96 -1.51 -10.57
C ARG A 38 -2.71 -0.62 -10.58
N PRO A 39 -2.81 0.71 -10.77
CA PRO A 39 -1.63 1.58 -10.73
C PRO A 39 -0.95 1.62 -9.36
N ILE A 40 -1.71 1.43 -8.26
CA ILE A 40 -1.12 1.28 -6.92
C ILE A 40 -0.12 0.13 -6.90
N VAL A 41 -0.50 -1.06 -7.39
CA VAL A 41 0.37 -2.25 -7.41
C VAL A 41 1.61 -2.00 -8.26
N THR A 42 1.45 -1.40 -9.43
CA THR A 42 2.58 -1.13 -10.34
C THR A 42 3.62 -0.20 -9.71
N VAL A 43 3.18 0.91 -9.09
CA VAL A 43 4.07 1.84 -8.39
C VAL A 43 4.68 1.18 -7.15
N TRP A 44 3.89 0.41 -6.42
CA TRP A 44 4.33 -0.32 -5.23
C TRP A 44 5.44 -1.31 -5.55
N GLU A 45 5.29 -2.08 -6.62
CA GLU A 45 6.30 -3.04 -7.07
C GLU A 45 7.58 -2.33 -7.56
N ARG A 46 7.43 -1.20 -8.26
CA ARG A 46 8.56 -0.35 -8.67
C ARG A 46 9.36 0.13 -7.46
N GLU A 47 8.68 0.65 -6.44
CA GLU A 47 9.33 1.15 -5.23
C GLU A 47 9.93 0.02 -4.37
N LEU A 48 9.29 -1.16 -4.30
CA LEU A 48 9.85 -2.36 -3.66
C LEU A 48 11.12 -2.88 -4.34
N ARG A 49 11.25 -2.71 -5.66
CA ARG A 49 12.50 -3.06 -6.37
C ARG A 49 13.61 -2.06 -6.12
N LYS A 50 13.25 -0.77 -6.00
CA LYS A 50 14.23 0.30 -5.71
C LYS A 50 14.72 0.29 -4.28
N VAL A 51 13.84 -0.01 -3.33
CA VAL A 51 14.11 0.11 -1.90
C VAL A 51 13.87 -1.26 -1.26
N LYS A 52 14.78 -1.70 -0.38
CA LYS A 52 14.71 -2.95 0.40
C LYS A 52 13.57 -2.94 1.45
N LEU A 53 12.43 -2.33 1.12
CA LEU A 53 11.26 -2.03 1.96
C LEU A 53 10.37 -3.26 2.19
N MET A 54 10.95 -4.47 2.18
CA MET A 54 10.21 -5.74 2.26
C MET A 54 9.63 -6.02 3.66
N LYS A 55 10.12 -5.35 4.71
CA LYS A 55 9.73 -5.65 6.10
C LYS A 55 8.44 -4.93 6.51
N VAL A 56 8.32 -3.63 6.25
CA VAL A 56 7.15 -2.83 6.66
C VAL A 56 5.92 -3.16 5.82
N VAL A 57 6.14 -3.35 4.52
CA VAL A 57 5.10 -3.67 3.53
C VAL A 57 4.41 -4.99 3.81
N ARG A 58 5.15 -6.00 4.31
CA ARG A 58 4.59 -7.28 4.71
C ARG A 58 3.58 -7.12 5.83
N SER A 59 3.88 -6.30 6.82
CA SER A 59 2.96 -5.99 7.92
C SER A 59 1.74 -5.19 7.44
N THR A 60 1.90 -4.27 6.47
CA THR A 60 0.76 -3.54 5.87
C THR A 60 -0.16 -4.50 5.10
N LEU A 61 0.42 -5.48 4.39
CA LEU A 61 -0.29 -6.51 3.64
C LEU A 61 -1.01 -7.50 4.56
N GLU A 62 -0.39 -7.90 5.67
CA GLU A 62 -1.02 -8.74 6.70
C GLU A 62 -2.17 -8.02 7.41
N GLU A 63 -2.03 -6.72 7.73
CA GLU A 63 -3.14 -5.92 8.28
C GLU A 63 -4.28 -5.76 7.27
N CYS A 64 -3.98 -5.52 5.98
CA CYS A 64 -4.99 -5.47 4.93
C CYS A 64 -5.70 -6.83 4.73
N TYR A 65 -4.99 -7.94 4.96
CA TYR A 65 -5.53 -9.30 4.91
C TYR A 65 -6.45 -9.60 6.12
N LEU A 66 -6.07 -9.12 7.31
CA LEU A 66 -6.87 -9.23 8.55
C LEU A 66 -8.17 -8.40 8.47
N PHE A 67 -8.20 -7.29 7.73
CA PHE A 67 -9.39 -6.47 7.54
C PHE A 67 -10.41 -7.02 6.52
N GLY A 68 -10.28 -8.28 6.12
CA GLY A 68 -11.36 -9.02 5.43
C GLY A 68 -11.45 -8.83 3.92
N LYS A 69 -10.38 -8.39 3.24
CA LYS A 69 -10.35 -8.30 1.76
C LYS A 69 -9.30 -9.21 1.12
N LYS A 70 -9.51 -10.52 1.24
CA LYS A 70 -8.76 -11.54 0.49
C LYS A 70 -8.76 -11.28 -1.02
N ASP A 71 -9.84 -10.71 -1.56
CA ASP A 71 -9.95 -10.34 -2.99
C ASP A 71 -8.95 -9.28 -3.44
N LEU A 72 -8.70 -8.25 -2.62
CA LEU A 72 -7.70 -7.23 -2.97
C LEU A 72 -6.30 -7.83 -2.87
N PHE A 73 -6.05 -8.66 -1.85
CA PHE A 73 -4.78 -9.33 -1.65
C PHE A 73 -4.44 -10.27 -2.82
N MET A 74 -5.38 -11.10 -3.26
CA MET A 74 -5.22 -11.98 -4.43
C MET A 74 -4.99 -11.19 -5.72
N LYS A 75 -5.70 -10.07 -5.94
CA LYS A 75 -5.48 -9.19 -7.11
C LYS A 75 -4.24 -8.30 -7.03
N MET A 76 -3.62 -8.16 -5.86
CA MET A 76 -2.35 -7.45 -5.72
C MET A 76 -1.15 -8.38 -5.87
N MET A 77 -1.35 -9.71 -5.79
CA MET A 77 -0.31 -10.73 -5.92
C MET A 77 -0.34 -11.52 -7.24
N TYR A 78 -1.45 -11.51 -7.98
CA TYR A 78 -1.62 -12.15 -9.29
C TYR A 78 -2.01 -11.14 -10.37
#